data_AF-A0A7C4EBH2-F1
#
_entry.id   AF-A0A7C4EBH2-F1
#
_cell.length_a   1.000
_cell.length_b   1.000
_cell.length_c   1.000
_cell.angle_alpha   90.00
_cell.angle_beta   90.00
_cell.angle_gamma   90.00
#
_symmetry.space_group_name_H-M   'P 1'
#
loop_
_entity.id
_entity.type
_entity.pdbx_description
1 polymer ?
#
loop_
_entity_poly.entity_id
_entity_poly.type
_entity_poly.pdbx_seq_one_letter_code
_entity_poly.pdbx_strand_id
1 'polypeptide(L)'
;MASQVFQSDSGSPAAGAQSGRVGRWLLGAATALICIATLFPFNFLDTGLPVSQRVRTLDSMATLRRYPPDIAGNLLLFAPLGAAVALLLRGRGAWVGVAVATMGSLGLSAVVEALQLYLPRRDPSVRDVLCNTISGAGGAAAVVFAARFPRGMAAVRRALAWPNRPPVLLAGLGVYLLLFAVVSSRVCGPPSLANWDADSFLVLGNETDGQRPWSGAIGEIWFCDRTLDEAQWRQVTADPQAAAAGAVVHYDLREPPIVDRGGQSPRLLWRGTAPHAAQAGRGAAVGPQRWLQSETPVGPLVDGIRASGKFTVGLALRPASTMQSGPARIATICRDLTDANLTLGQEGTCLVLRVRSTLTGRGGLRPEVFVPGVFEDCRWRRVVLAGDGSRLRLWVSDPGREWSIHFPGEMGLLSRLLPVGHWAVRMSDWNGRLCRWVYQVALWGPVGLVLLLIWRRRRWQAGRSS
;
A
#
# COMPACT_ATOMS: atom_id res chain seq x y z
N MET A 1 50.83 40.31 -26.90
CA MET A 1 49.41 40.27 -27.33
C MET A 1 48.77 38.94 -26.94
N ALA A 2 48.64 38.66 -25.63
CA ALA A 2 48.04 37.43 -25.13
C ALA A 2 47.50 37.67 -23.72
N SER A 3 46.34 38.30 -23.60
CA SER A 3 45.63 38.46 -22.31
C SER A 3 44.27 39.13 -22.51
N GLN A 4 43.30 38.48 -23.18
CA GLN A 4 41.90 38.98 -23.17
C GLN A 4 40.88 37.97 -23.74
N VAL A 5 40.78 36.75 -23.18
CA VAL A 5 39.67 35.81 -23.55
C VAL A 5 38.95 35.19 -22.33
N PHE A 6 39.29 35.57 -21.10
CA PHE A 6 38.49 35.21 -19.92
C PHE A 6 37.80 36.45 -19.34
N GLN A 7 36.83 37.01 -20.08
CA GLN A 7 35.76 37.76 -19.44
C GLN A 7 34.58 36.82 -19.27
N SER A 8 34.42 36.41 -18.01
CA SER A 8 33.24 35.74 -17.49
C SER A 8 31.99 36.53 -17.89
N ASP A 9 31.12 35.86 -18.63
CA ASP A 9 29.75 36.25 -18.86
C ASP A 9 28.99 36.18 -17.52
N SER A 10 29.24 37.16 -16.64
CA SER A 10 28.57 37.30 -15.36
C SER A 10 27.15 37.77 -15.64
N GLY A 11 26.26 36.81 -15.89
CA GLY A 11 24.82 37.06 -15.98
C GLY A 11 24.36 37.92 -14.81
N SER A 12 23.48 38.90 -15.11
CA SER A 12 23.07 39.92 -14.14
C SER A 12 22.65 39.32 -12.79
N PRO A 13 22.92 40.01 -11.65
CA PRO A 13 22.59 39.52 -10.32
C PRO A 13 21.11 39.18 -10.14
N ALA A 14 20.22 39.83 -10.90
CA ALA A 14 18.80 39.52 -10.97
C ALA A 14 18.51 38.13 -11.58
N ALA A 15 19.24 37.73 -12.62
CA ALA A 15 19.11 36.41 -13.26
C ALA A 15 19.63 35.28 -12.36
N GLY A 16 20.68 35.53 -11.58
CA GLY A 16 21.17 34.61 -10.54
C GLY A 16 20.17 34.41 -9.40
N ALA A 17 19.60 35.50 -8.87
CA ALA A 17 18.61 35.47 -7.79
C ALA A 17 17.27 34.80 -8.20
N GLN A 18 16.87 34.94 -9.46
CA GLN A 18 15.69 34.28 -10.01
C GLN A 18 15.91 32.77 -10.21
N SER A 19 17.09 32.38 -10.72
CA SER A 19 17.48 30.97 -10.89
C SER A 19 17.54 30.22 -9.55
N GLY A 20 18.08 30.85 -8.50
CA GLY A 20 18.12 30.26 -7.15
C GLY A 20 16.76 30.12 -6.48
N ARG A 21 15.76 30.94 -6.83
CA ARG A 21 14.37 30.76 -6.36
C ARG A 21 13.71 29.57 -7.05
N VAL A 22 13.84 29.44 -8.37
CA VAL A 22 13.29 28.31 -9.13
C VAL A 22 13.93 26.99 -8.69
N GLY A 23 15.25 26.96 -8.52
CA GLY A 23 15.97 25.79 -8.03
C GLY A 23 15.46 25.30 -6.67
N ARG A 24 15.17 26.20 -5.72
CA ARG A 24 14.63 25.83 -4.39
C ARG A 24 13.25 25.20 -4.48
N TRP A 25 12.35 25.80 -5.26
CA TRP A 25 11.00 25.25 -5.46
C TRP A 25 11.03 23.90 -6.16
N LEU A 26 11.85 23.76 -7.21
CA LEU A 26 11.99 22.50 -7.93
C LEU A 26 12.59 21.42 -7.03
N LEU A 27 13.59 21.75 -6.20
CA LEU A 27 14.19 20.82 -5.24
C LEU A 27 13.15 20.31 -4.24
N GLY A 28 12.39 21.21 -3.63
CA GLY A 28 11.33 20.85 -2.67
C GLY A 28 10.23 19.99 -3.31
N ALA A 29 9.75 20.38 -4.49
CA ALA A 29 8.72 19.64 -5.22
C ALA A 29 9.21 18.26 -5.68
N ALA A 30 10.42 18.16 -6.22
CA ALA A 30 11.02 16.88 -6.63
C ALA A 30 11.21 15.95 -5.43
N THR A 31 11.73 16.46 -4.31
CA THR A 31 11.91 15.68 -3.08
C THR A 31 10.57 15.17 -2.55
N ALA A 32 9.54 16.03 -2.49
CA ALA A 32 8.21 15.63 -2.06
C ALA A 32 7.61 14.57 -2.99
N LEU A 33 7.76 14.72 -4.30
CA LEU A 33 7.30 13.74 -5.29
C LEU A 33 8.01 12.41 -5.11
N ILE A 34 9.34 12.40 -4.92
CA ILE A 34 10.12 11.20 -4.63
C ILE A 34 9.57 10.51 -3.38
N CYS A 35 9.43 11.23 -2.26
CA CYS A 35 8.90 10.66 -1.01
C CYS A 35 7.49 10.08 -1.20
N ILE A 36 6.59 10.79 -1.89
CA ILE A 36 5.23 10.30 -2.15
C ILE A 36 5.25 9.08 -3.06
N ALA A 37 6.00 9.10 -4.16
CA ALA A 37 6.04 7.98 -5.11
C ALA A 37 6.64 6.71 -4.50
N THR A 38 7.64 6.86 -3.62
CA THR A 38 8.45 5.74 -3.12
C THR A 38 8.05 5.26 -1.73
N LEU A 39 7.58 6.16 -0.85
CA LEU A 39 7.28 5.85 0.54
C LEU A 39 5.79 5.81 0.85
N PHE A 40 4.90 6.28 -0.04
CA PHE A 40 3.46 6.15 0.15
C PHE A 40 3.07 4.67 0.33
N PRO A 41 2.22 4.32 1.32
CA PRO A 41 1.37 5.22 2.13
C PRO A 41 1.97 5.70 3.48
N PHE A 42 3.30 5.72 3.62
CA PHE A 42 4.04 6.12 4.82
C PHE A 42 3.71 5.26 6.04
N ASN A 43 3.54 3.96 5.79
CA ASN A 43 3.05 3.02 6.79
C ASN A 43 4.16 2.10 7.27
N PHE A 44 5.12 2.72 7.95
CA PHE A 44 6.29 2.04 8.47
C PHE A 44 5.88 1.09 9.60
N LEU A 45 6.12 -0.21 9.39
CA LEU A 45 5.72 -1.28 10.27
C LEU A 45 6.89 -2.22 10.53
N ASP A 46 7.13 -2.47 11.81
CA ASP A 46 8.02 -3.52 12.24
C ASP A 46 7.22 -4.83 12.40
N THR A 47 7.53 -5.83 11.56
CA THR A 47 6.91 -7.16 11.65
C THR A 47 7.51 -8.04 12.75
N GLY A 48 8.57 -7.58 13.43
CA GLY A 48 9.39 -8.39 14.33
C GLY A 48 10.38 -9.30 13.61
N LEU A 49 10.33 -9.38 12.27
CA LEU A 49 11.28 -10.19 11.50
C LEU A 49 12.69 -9.56 11.56
N PRO A 50 13.76 -10.36 11.75
CA PRO A 50 15.14 -9.89 11.76
C PRO A 50 15.50 -9.10 10.50
N VAL A 51 16.29 -8.04 10.63
CA VAL A 51 16.73 -7.20 9.49
C VAL A 51 17.39 -8.04 8.40
N SER A 52 18.20 -9.04 8.77
CA SER A 52 18.81 -9.97 7.79
C SER A 52 17.81 -10.68 6.89
N GLN A 53 16.60 -10.98 7.37
CA GLN A 53 15.56 -11.61 6.54
C GLN A 53 14.89 -10.58 5.62
N ARG A 54 14.78 -9.32 6.05
CA ARG A 54 14.32 -8.20 5.21
C ARG A 54 15.33 -7.79 4.15
N VAL A 55 16.62 -8.01 4.42
CA VAL A 55 17.73 -7.71 3.52
C VAL A 55 17.98 -8.85 2.54
N ARG A 56 17.61 -10.11 2.84
CA ARG A 56 17.77 -11.24 1.90
C ARG A 56 16.99 -11.07 0.58
N THR A 57 16.00 -10.18 0.51
CA THR A 57 15.34 -9.79 -0.74
C THR A 57 16.23 -8.94 -1.65
N LEU A 58 17.24 -8.24 -1.11
CA LEU A 58 18.26 -7.51 -1.88
C LEU A 58 19.21 -8.45 -2.65
N ASP A 59 19.42 -9.68 -2.16
CA ASP A 59 20.52 -10.56 -2.59
C ASP A 59 20.13 -11.57 -3.67
N SER A 60 18.84 -11.76 -3.95
CA SER A 60 18.45 -12.71 -4.99
C SER A 60 18.68 -12.10 -6.37
N MET A 61 19.69 -12.57 -7.12
CA MET A 61 19.83 -12.31 -8.57
C MET A 61 18.55 -12.64 -9.40
N ALA A 62 17.54 -13.25 -8.78
CA ALA A 62 16.19 -13.40 -9.32
C ALA A 62 15.40 -12.07 -9.45
N THR A 63 15.74 -11.00 -8.71
CA THR A 63 15.12 -9.66 -8.83
C THR A 63 15.55 -8.93 -10.11
N LEU A 64 16.69 -9.28 -10.71
CA LEU A 64 17.10 -8.77 -12.03
C LEU A 64 16.13 -9.19 -13.15
N ARG A 65 15.45 -10.34 -13.00
CA ARG A 65 14.51 -10.89 -14.00
C ARG A 65 13.04 -10.67 -13.70
N ARG A 66 12.65 -10.40 -12.45
CA ARG A 66 11.22 -10.51 -12.06
C ARG A 66 10.32 -9.37 -12.53
N TYR A 67 10.86 -8.23 -12.94
CA TYR A 67 10.10 -7.16 -13.62
C TYR A 67 11.03 -6.26 -14.45
N PRO A 68 10.84 -6.16 -15.78
CA PRO A 68 11.24 -4.95 -16.52
C PRO A 68 10.08 -4.36 -17.37
N PRO A 69 10.02 -3.04 -17.63
CA PRO A 69 10.77 -1.95 -17.01
C PRO A 69 9.84 -0.81 -16.52
N ASP A 70 9.92 -0.45 -15.24
CA ASP A 70 9.71 0.95 -14.85
C ASP A 70 11.05 1.69 -14.79
N ILE A 71 12.01 1.26 -15.62
CA ILE A 71 13.30 1.94 -15.81
C ILE A 71 13.04 3.39 -16.23
N ALA A 72 12.01 3.66 -17.05
CA ALA A 72 11.63 5.02 -17.41
C ALA A 72 11.10 5.81 -16.19
N GLY A 73 10.24 5.22 -15.35
CA GLY A 73 9.78 5.84 -14.10
C GLY A 73 10.93 6.16 -13.15
N ASN A 74 11.81 5.18 -12.90
CA ASN A 74 12.99 5.33 -12.04
C ASN A 74 14.05 6.28 -12.64
N LEU A 75 14.21 6.30 -13.97
CA LEU A 75 15.11 7.24 -14.66
C LEU A 75 14.55 8.66 -14.75
N LEU A 76 13.25 8.88 -14.58
CA LEU A 76 12.64 10.20 -14.65
C LEU A 76 12.39 10.82 -13.27
N LEU A 77 12.21 10.02 -12.22
CA LEU A 77 11.81 10.50 -10.90
C LEU A 77 12.88 11.41 -10.25
N PHE A 78 14.17 11.07 -10.39
CA PHE A 78 15.28 11.81 -9.77
C PHE A 78 15.89 12.89 -10.68
N ALA A 79 15.57 12.92 -11.98
CA ALA A 79 16.09 13.91 -12.91
C ALA A 79 15.71 15.37 -12.53
N PRO A 80 14.47 15.67 -12.11
CA PRO A 80 14.11 17.00 -11.61
C PRO A 80 14.92 17.43 -10.38
N LEU A 81 15.28 16.49 -9.50
CA LEU A 81 16.13 16.76 -8.33
C LEU A 81 17.52 17.22 -8.77
N GLY A 82 18.14 16.47 -9.69
CA GLY A 82 19.46 16.83 -10.23
C GLY A 82 19.47 18.15 -10.98
N ALA A 83 18.42 18.41 -11.78
CA ALA A 83 18.24 19.68 -12.46
C ALA A 83 18.11 20.85 -11.47
N ALA A 84 17.39 20.66 -10.36
CA ALA A 84 17.25 21.67 -9.31
C ALA A 84 18.60 22.01 -8.66
N VAL A 85 19.39 21.00 -8.31
CA VAL A 85 20.73 21.19 -7.73
C VAL A 85 21.65 21.93 -8.69
N ALA A 86 21.66 21.57 -9.98
CA ALA A 86 22.46 22.26 -10.99
C ALA A 86 22.06 23.75 -11.15
N LEU A 87 20.76 24.07 -11.05
CA LEU A 87 20.28 25.46 -11.06
C LEU A 87 20.71 26.25 -9.81
N LEU A 88 20.75 25.61 -8.65
CA LEU A 88 21.17 26.23 -7.38
C LEU A 88 22.67 26.49 -7.32
N LEU A 89 23.47 25.62 -7.93
CA LEU A 89 24.93 25.72 -7.96
C LEU A 89 25.47 26.40 -9.22
N ARG A 90 24.58 26.98 -10.02
CA ARG A 90 24.95 27.72 -11.22
C ARG A 90 25.92 28.86 -10.84
N GLY A 91 27.06 28.93 -11.53
CA GLY A 91 28.13 29.90 -11.24
C GLY A 91 29.26 29.36 -10.35
N ARG A 92 29.13 28.17 -9.75
CA ARG A 92 30.21 27.50 -8.98
C ARG A 92 30.99 26.44 -9.78
N GLY A 93 30.76 26.38 -11.09
CA GLY A 93 31.33 25.37 -11.99
C GLY A 93 30.30 24.34 -12.44
N ALA A 94 30.25 24.06 -13.74
CA ALA A 94 29.23 23.20 -14.36
C ALA A 94 29.24 21.77 -13.78
N TRP A 95 30.42 21.20 -13.56
CA TRP A 95 30.58 19.84 -13.07
C TRP A 95 30.39 19.69 -11.55
N VAL A 96 30.55 20.79 -10.78
CA VAL A 96 30.25 20.79 -9.34
C VAL A 96 28.77 20.50 -9.11
N GLY A 97 27.89 21.13 -9.91
CA GLY A 97 26.45 20.86 -9.85
C GLY A 97 26.10 19.40 -10.14
N VAL A 98 26.78 18.78 -11.12
CA VAL A 98 26.60 17.36 -11.47
C VAL A 98 27.10 16.44 -10.35
N ALA A 99 28.28 16.71 -9.79
CA ALA A 99 28.84 15.91 -8.70
C ALA A 99 27.95 15.95 -7.44
N VAL A 100 27.50 17.15 -7.03
CA VAL A 100 26.60 17.30 -5.88
C VAL A 100 25.24 16.66 -6.15
N ALA A 101 24.69 16.81 -7.36
CA ALA A 101 23.43 16.14 -7.73
C ALA A 101 23.56 14.61 -7.67
N THR A 102 24.67 14.06 -8.16
CA THR A 102 24.94 12.61 -8.14
C THR A 102 24.99 12.11 -6.70
N MET A 103 25.73 12.79 -5.82
CA MET A 103 25.84 12.39 -4.41
C MET A 103 24.53 12.58 -3.63
N GLY A 104 23.81 13.68 -3.90
CA GLY A 104 22.49 13.92 -3.33
C GLY A 104 21.47 12.85 -3.73
N SER A 105 21.45 12.46 -5.01
CA SER A 105 20.58 11.39 -5.50
C SER A 105 20.95 10.03 -4.92
N LEU A 106 22.25 9.70 -4.84
CA LEU A 106 22.70 8.46 -4.20
C LEU A 106 22.26 8.40 -2.73
N GLY A 107 22.53 9.46 -1.96
CA GLY A 107 22.18 9.53 -0.55
C GLY A 107 20.68 9.46 -0.32
N LEU A 108 19.89 10.24 -1.05
CA LEU A 108 18.43 10.23 -0.92
C LEU A 108 17.85 8.86 -1.31
N SER A 109 18.33 8.26 -2.40
CA SER A 109 17.86 6.93 -2.80
C SER A 109 18.22 5.87 -1.77
N ALA A 110 19.43 5.87 -1.22
CA ALA A 110 19.82 4.95 -0.16
C ALA A 110 18.94 5.09 1.10
N VAL A 111 18.58 6.32 1.48
CA VAL A 111 17.65 6.57 2.59
C VAL A 111 16.25 6.03 2.26
N VAL A 112 15.74 6.26 1.05
CA VAL A 112 14.45 5.73 0.61
C VAL A 112 14.40 4.21 0.67
N GLU A 113 15.42 3.53 0.12
CA GLU A 113 15.51 2.06 0.16
C GLU A 113 15.61 1.52 1.59
N ALA A 114 16.37 2.20 2.46
CA ALA A 114 16.46 1.85 3.88
C ALA A 114 15.12 2.00 4.61
N LEU A 115 14.34 3.03 4.27
CA LEU A 115 12.99 3.22 4.81
C LEU A 115 12.00 2.17 4.26
N GLN A 116 12.17 1.73 3.02
CA GLN A 116 11.33 0.69 2.41
C GLN A 116 11.48 -0.68 3.07
N LEU A 117 12.58 -0.97 3.79
CA LEU A 117 12.71 -2.15 4.66
C LEU A 117 11.62 -2.23 5.75
N TYR A 118 10.98 -1.11 6.06
CA TYR A 118 9.90 -1.00 7.03
C TYR A 118 8.54 -0.81 6.36
N LEU A 119 8.45 -0.78 5.03
CA LEU A 119 7.17 -0.73 4.32
C LEU A 119 6.78 -2.15 3.92
N PRO A 120 5.67 -2.71 4.44
CA PRO A 120 5.29 -4.07 4.12
C PRO A 120 5.00 -4.21 2.61
N ARG A 121 5.43 -5.34 2.03
CA ARG A 121 5.34 -5.66 0.59
C ARG A 121 6.09 -4.67 -0.32
N ARG A 122 7.06 -3.92 0.20
CA ARG A 122 8.09 -3.24 -0.60
C ARG A 122 9.38 -4.03 -0.51
N ASP A 123 10.03 -4.21 -1.67
CA ASP A 123 11.31 -4.87 -1.78
C ASP A 123 12.38 -3.83 -2.11
N PRO A 124 13.35 -3.60 -1.20
CA PRO A 124 14.47 -2.72 -1.49
C PRO A 124 15.34 -3.25 -2.64
N SER A 125 15.94 -2.36 -3.40
CA SER A 125 16.57 -2.67 -4.67
C SER A 125 17.82 -1.82 -4.92
N VAL A 126 18.98 -2.48 -4.96
CA VAL A 126 20.26 -1.83 -5.34
C VAL A 126 20.18 -1.24 -6.75
N ARG A 127 19.42 -1.89 -7.64
CA ARG A 127 19.16 -1.39 -8.99
C ARG A 127 18.46 -0.03 -8.97
N ASP A 128 17.52 0.18 -8.04
CA ASP A 128 16.78 1.43 -7.97
C ASP A 128 17.68 2.55 -7.45
N VAL A 129 18.57 2.27 -6.50
CA VAL A 129 19.65 3.20 -6.11
C VAL A 129 20.50 3.63 -7.29
N LEU A 130 20.95 2.68 -8.12
CA LEU A 130 21.77 2.98 -9.29
C LEU A 130 21.00 3.81 -10.33
N CYS A 131 19.77 3.40 -10.67
CA CYS A 131 18.93 4.12 -11.64
C CYS A 131 18.62 5.55 -11.18
N ASN A 132 18.25 5.74 -9.91
CA ASN A 132 17.95 7.05 -9.33
C ASN A 132 19.20 7.96 -9.29
N THR A 133 20.37 7.38 -9.03
CA THR A 133 21.65 8.09 -9.07
C THR A 133 22.00 8.57 -10.48
N ILE A 134 21.89 7.68 -11.48
CA ILE A 134 22.11 8.00 -12.90
C ILE A 134 21.11 9.06 -13.38
N SER A 135 19.84 8.93 -13.01
CA SER A 135 18.78 9.89 -13.31
C SER A 135 19.09 11.30 -12.79
N GLY A 136 19.50 11.41 -11.52
CA GLY A 136 19.91 12.68 -10.92
C GLY A 136 21.11 13.31 -11.62
N ALA A 137 22.15 12.52 -11.91
CA ALA A 137 23.30 12.99 -12.67
C ALA A 137 22.89 13.49 -14.07
N GLY A 138 22.04 12.73 -14.76
CA GLY A 138 21.50 13.08 -16.08
C GLY A 138 20.68 14.37 -16.07
N GLY A 139 19.81 14.57 -15.07
CA GLY A 139 19.05 15.80 -14.91
C GLY A 139 19.92 17.03 -14.68
N ALA A 140 20.99 16.89 -13.88
CA ALA A 140 21.97 17.96 -13.69
C ALA A 140 22.78 18.25 -14.96
N ALA A 141 23.24 17.21 -15.66
CA ALA A 141 23.96 17.34 -16.92
C ALA A 141 23.10 18.02 -17.99
N ALA A 142 21.80 17.70 -18.06
CA ALA A 142 20.86 18.34 -18.97
C ALA A 142 20.80 19.86 -18.77
N VAL A 143 20.80 20.35 -17.52
CA VAL A 143 20.85 21.80 -17.22
C VAL A 143 22.17 22.43 -17.67
N VAL A 144 23.29 21.73 -17.51
CA VAL A 144 24.61 22.19 -17.97
C VAL A 144 24.67 22.27 -19.49
N PHE A 145 24.23 21.23 -20.20
CA PHE A 145 24.18 21.22 -21.66
C PHE A 145 23.20 22.27 -22.19
N ALA A 146 22.04 22.41 -21.55
CA ALA A 146 21.04 23.42 -21.88
C ALA A 146 21.63 24.84 -21.84
N ALA A 147 22.48 25.14 -20.86
CA ALA A 147 23.14 26.43 -20.76
C ALA A 147 24.06 26.74 -21.95
N ARG A 148 24.54 25.73 -22.70
CA ARG A 148 25.40 25.92 -23.89
C ARG A 148 24.62 26.24 -25.16
N PHE A 149 23.30 26.02 -25.19
CA PHE A 149 22.46 26.21 -26.39
C PHE A 149 21.30 27.19 -26.15
N PRO A 150 21.58 28.48 -25.85
CA PRO A 150 20.56 29.45 -25.45
C PRO A 150 19.49 29.71 -26.52
N ARG A 151 19.84 29.63 -27.82
CA ARG A 151 18.90 29.83 -28.94
C ARG A 151 17.88 28.68 -29.05
N GLY A 152 18.31 27.43 -28.85
CA GLY A 152 17.41 26.28 -28.81
C GLY A 152 16.46 26.34 -27.61
N MET A 153 16.97 26.74 -26.44
CA MET A 153 16.17 26.92 -25.23
C MET A 153 15.11 28.02 -25.37
N ALA A 154 15.40 29.06 -26.17
CA ALA A 154 14.45 30.15 -26.41
C ALA A 154 13.24 29.71 -27.24
N ALA A 155 13.42 28.73 -28.15
CA ALA A 155 12.31 28.12 -28.90
C ALA A 155 11.46 27.22 -27.99
N VAL A 156 12.12 26.38 -27.16
CA VAL A 156 11.45 25.52 -26.17
C VAL A 156 10.67 26.34 -25.14
N ARG A 157 11.25 27.43 -24.61
CA ARG A 157 10.56 28.36 -23.70
C ARG A 157 9.34 29.02 -24.34
N ARG A 158 9.41 29.34 -25.64
CA ARG A 158 8.28 29.91 -26.38
C ARG A 158 7.17 28.89 -26.60
N ALA A 159 7.51 27.66 -26.95
CA ALA A 159 6.56 26.55 -27.07
C ALA A 159 5.88 26.23 -25.72
N LEU A 160 6.64 26.14 -24.63
CA LEU A 160 6.13 25.90 -23.27
C LEU A 160 5.36 27.10 -22.69
N ALA A 161 5.49 28.30 -23.25
CA ALA A 161 4.72 29.48 -22.83
C ALA A 161 3.35 29.58 -23.53
N TRP A 162 3.12 28.83 -24.61
CA TRP A 162 1.85 28.78 -25.34
C TRP A 162 0.61 28.46 -24.47
N PRO A 163 0.67 27.52 -23.51
CA PRO A 163 -0.47 27.20 -22.63
C PRO A 163 -0.87 28.34 -21.69
N ASN A 164 -0.05 29.37 -21.48
CA ASN A 164 -0.29 30.39 -20.46
C ASN A 164 -1.38 31.42 -20.81
N ARG A 165 -2.19 31.18 -21.85
CA ARG A 165 -3.37 32.01 -22.18
C ARG A 165 -4.55 31.60 -21.28
N PRO A 166 -5.21 32.53 -20.56
CA PRO A 166 -6.35 32.22 -19.70
C PRO A 166 -7.40 31.28 -20.31
N PRO A 167 -7.88 31.48 -21.57
CA PRO A 167 -8.85 30.56 -22.15
C PRO A 167 -8.31 29.14 -22.36
N VAL A 168 -7.02 28.99 -22.68
CA VAL A 168 -6.38 27.67 -22.85
C VAL A 168 -6.23 26.98 -21.49
N LEU A 169 -5.81 27.71 -20.45
CA LEU A 169 -5.73 27.18 -19.08
C LEU A 169 -7.11 26.75 -18.55
N LEU A 170 -8.15 27.55 -18.79
CA LEU A 170 -9.52 27.26 -18.38
C LEU A 170 -10.11 26.07 -19.15
N ALA A 171 -9.88 25.99 -20.46
CA ALA A 171 -10.31 24.84 -21.26
C ALA A 171 -9.61 23.55 -20.81
N GLY A 172 -8.29 23.59 -20.59
CA GLY A 172 -7.53 22.48 -20.05
C GLY A 172 -8.01 22.05 -18.66
N LEU A 173 -8.34 23.02 -17.78
CA LEU A 173 -8.94 22.75 -16.48
C LEU A 173 -10.31 22.10 -16.60
N GLY A 174 -11.15 22.55 -17.53
CA GLY A 174 -12.47 21.97 -17.79
C GLY A 174 -12.36 20.50 -18.25
N VAL A 175 -11.45 20.21 -19.17
CA VAL A 175 -11.16 18.83 -19.61
C VAL A 175 -10.64 17.99 -18.44
N TYR A 176 -9.72 18.53 -17.64
CA TYR A 176 -9.19 17.85 -16.46
C TYR A 176 -10.31 17.48 -15.47
N LEU A 177 -11.16 18.44 -15.10
CA LEU A 177 -12.24 18.21 -14.14
C LEU A 177 -13.29 17.23 -14.68
N LEU A 178 -13.61 17.29 -15.97
CA LEU A 178 -14.49 16.33 -16.62
C LEU A 178 -13.90 14.91 -16.57
N LEU A 179 -12.65 14.74 -16.98
CA LEU A 179 -11.96 13.44 -16.91
C LEU A 179 -11.88 12.93 -15.47
N PHE A 180 -11.52 13.80 -14.52
CA PHE A 180 -11.43 13.45 -13.11
C PHE A 180 -12.80 12.98 -12.57
N ALA A 181 -13.89 13.68 -12.90
CA ALA A 181 -15.24 13.30 -12.50
C ALA A 181 -15.68 11.98 -13.13
N VAL A 182 -15.45 11.78 -14.42
CA VAL A 182 -15.77 10.53 -15.12
C VAL A 182 -15.02 9.36 -14.49
N VAL A 183 -13.70 9.47 -14.31
CA VAL A 183 -12.89 8.40 -13.70
C VAL A 183 -13.34 8.15 -12.26
N SER A 184 -13.52 9.20 -11.45
CA SER A 184 -13.94 9.06 -10.05
C SER A 184 -15.31 8.38 -9.92
N SER A 185 -16.27 8.69 -10.80
CA SER A 185 -17.61 8.06 -10.78
C SER A 185 -17.58 6.55 -11.01
N ARG A 186 -16.57 6.05 -11.74
CA ARG A 186 -16.41 4.62 -12.06
C ARG A 186 -15.66 3.84 -11.00
N VAL A 187 -14.93 4.54 -10.13
CA VAL A 187 -13.85 3.95 -9.34
C VAL A 187 -14.03 4.20 -7.84
N CYS A 188 -14.66 5.32 -7.45
CA CYS A 188 -14.81 5.73 -6.05
C CYS A 188 -16.12 5.28 -5.38
N GLY A 189 -16.73 4.20 -5.86
CA GLY A 189 -17.93 3.63 -5.24
C GLY A 189 -17.66 3.01 -3.86
N PRO A 190 -18.71 2.82 -3.03
CA PRO A 190 -18.56 2.12 -1.76
C PRO A 190 -18.07 0.68 -2.02
N PRO A 191 -17.01 0.23 -1.33
CA PRO A 191 -16.54 -1.15 -1.43
C PRO A 191 -17.65 -2.13 -1.04
N SER A 192 -17.80 -3.22 -1.79
CA SER A 192 -18.80 -4.26 -1.50
C SER A 192 -18.18 -5.65 -1.52
N LEU A 193 -18.83 -6.58 -0.80
CA LEU A 193 -18.45 -8.00 -0.71
C LEU A 193 -19.12 -8.87 -1.79
N ALA A 194 -19.88 -8.25 -2.71
CA ALA A 194 -20.65 -8.97 -3.73
C ALA A 194 -19.79 -9.83 -4.68
N ASN A 195 -18.48 -9.53 -4.77
CA ASN A 195 -17.53 -10.26 -5.60
C ASN A 195 -16.83 -11.44 -4.90
N TRP A 196 -17.25 -11.81 -3.69
CA TRP A 196 -16.80 -13.06 -3.06
C TRP A 196 -17.15 -14.24 -3.94
N ASP A 197 -16.42 -15.35 -3.83
CA ASP A 197 -16.57 -16.53 -4.68
C ASP A 197 -17.15 -17.72 -3.91
N ALA A 198 -18.31 -18.22 -4.33
CA ALA A 198 -19.04 -19.29 -3.65
C ALA A 198 -18.38 -20.66 -3.79
N ASP A 199 -17.52 -20.87 -4.78
CA ASP A 199 -16.79 -22.14 -4.95
C ASP A 199 -15.49 -22.17 -4.13
N SER A 200 -15.43 -21.41 -3.04
CA SER A 200 -14.28 -21.36 -2.14
C SER A 200 -14.39 -22.39 -1.02
N PHE A 201 -13.28 -22.96 -0.61
CA PHE A 201 -13.16 -23.86 0.52
C PHE A 201 -12.78 -23.10 1.79
N LEU A 202 -13.25 -23.56 2.94
CA LEU A 202 -12.72 -23.12 4.23
C LEU A 202 -11.50 -23.99 4.57
N VAL A 203 -10.35 -23.35 4.78
CA VAL A 203 -9.07 -24.01 5.11
C VAL A 203 -8.52 -23.42 6.40
N LEU A 204 -8.07 -24.27 7.32
CA LEU A 204 -7.49 -23.87 8.60
C LEU A 204 -6.07 -24.42 8.74
N GLY A 205 -5.11 -23.52 9.02
CA GLY A 205 -3.70 -23.85 9.20
C GLY A 205 -2.87 -23.96 7.92
N ASN A 206 -3.46 -23.76 6.74
CA ASN A 206 -2.77 -23.73 5.45
C ASN A 206 -3.64 -23.10 4.34
N GLU A 207 -3.20 -23.20 3.09
CA GLU A 207 -4.02 -23.00 1.88
C GLU A 207 -4.42 -24.34 1.25
N THR A 208 -5.26 -24.29 0.22
CA THR A 208 -5.75 -25.49 -0.49
C THR A 208 -4.64 -26.35 -1.09
N ASP A 209 -3.48 -25.78 -1.40
CA ASP A 209 -2.31 -26.46 -2.00
C ASP A 209 -1.21 -26.84 -0.99
N GLY A 210 -1.38 -26.46 0.28
CA GLY A 210 -0.42 -26.75 1.35
C GLY A 210 0.82 -25.84 1.42
N GLN A 211 0.96 -24.81 0.57
CA GLN A 211 2.23 -24.06 0.41
C GLN A 211 2.43 -22.90 1.40
N ARG A 212 1.44 -22.59 2.24
CA ARG A 212 1.48 -21.44 3.17
C ARG A 212 1.13 -21.86 4.60
N PRO A 213 1.84 -22.86 5.16
CA PRO A 213 1.45 -23.45 6.42
C PRO A 213 1.58 -22.47 7.58
N TRP A 214 0.61 -22.54 8.49
CA TRP A 214 0.71 -21.94 9.81
C TRP A 214 0.80 -23.03 10.86
N SER A 215 1.76 -22.89 11.76
CA SER A 215 1.97 -23.83 12.86
C SER A 215 1.34 -23.31 14.14
N GLY A 216 0.46 -24.10 14.75
CA GLY A 216 -0.21 -23.72 15.98
C GLY A 216 -1.39 -24.61 16.31
N ALA A 217 -2.26 -24.14 17.19
CA ALA A 217 -3.50 -24.80 17.56
C ALA A 217 -4.69 -23.85 17.37
N ILE A 218 -5.81 -24.37 16.88
CA ILE A 218 -7.07 -23.65 16.72
C ILE A 218 -8.13 -24.37 17.54
N GLY A 219 -8.77 -23.67 18.46
CA GLY A 219 -9.75 -24.24 19.40
C GLY A 219 -11.18 -24.19 18.87
N GLU A 220 -11.55 -23.07 18.24
CA GLU A 220 -12.87 -22.86 17.65
C GLU A 220 -12.78 -21.84 16.52
N ILE A 221 -13.72 -21.91 15.58
CA ILE A 221 -13.96 -20.87 14.59
C ILE A 221 -15.45 -20.77 14.29
N TRP A 222 -15.97 -19.55 14.20
CA TRP A 222 -17.38 -19.30 13.90
C TRP A 222 -17.53 -18.10 12.96
N PHE A 223 -18.63 -18.09 12.21
CA PHE A 223 -18.97 -17.06 11.25
C PHE A 223 -20.41 -16.58 11.43
N CYS A 224 -20.63 -15.31 11.17
CA CYS A 224 -21.92 -14.66 11.02
C CYS A 224 -21.94 -13.92 9.69
N ASP A 225 -23.08 -13.88 9.02
CA ASP A 225 -23.37 -13.04 7.84
C ASP A 225 -23.85 -11.63 8.25
N ARG A 226 -23.49 -11.17 9.43
CA ARG A 226 -23.85 -9.85 9.97
C ARG A 226 -22.67 -9.22 10.70
N THR A 227 -22.68 -7.90 10.81
CA THR A 227 -21.85 -7.17 11.77
C THR A 227 -22.51 -7.19 13.15
N LEU A 228 -21.71 -7.12 14.20
CA LEU A 228 -22.19 -6.91 15.56
C LEU A 228 -22.52 -5.44 15.77
N ASP A 229 -23.64 -5.14 16.42
CA ASP A 229 -23.90 -3.79 16.96
C ASP A 229 -22.96 -3.48 18.15
N GLU A 230 -22.98 -2.26 18.68
CA GLU A 230 -22.07 -1.87 19.77
C GLU A 230 -22.31 -2.66 21.07
N ALA A 231 -23.56 -3.06 21.36
CA ALA A 231 -23.89 -3.84 22.55
C ALA A 231 -23.39 -5.28 22.40
N GLN A 232 -23.68 -5.88 21.25
CA GLN A 232 -23.18 -7.20 20.86
C GLN A 232 -21.66 -7.21 20.81
N TRP A 233 -21.00 -6.21 20.22
CA TRP A 233 -19.54 -6.11 20.17
C TRP A 233 -18.95 -6.10 21.58
N ARG A 234 -19.49 -5.31 22.50
CA ARG A 234 -19.08 -5.31 23.91
C ARG A 234 -19.33 -6.66 24.59
N GLN A 235 -20.47 -7.30 24.29
CA GLN A 235 -20.78 -8.62 24.82
C GLN A 235 -19.80 -9.67 24.32
N VAL A 236 -19.52 -9.71 23.01
CA VAL A 236 -18.58 -10.65 22.38
C VAL A 236 -17.15 -10.45 22.88
N THR A 237 -16.75 -9.21 23.15
CA THR A 237 -15.41 -8.91 23.68
C THR A 237 -15.29 -9.18 25.18
N ALA A 238 -16.38 -9.15 25.94
CA ALA A 238 -16.42 -9.56 27.35
C ALA A 238 -16.56 -11.09 27.52
N ASP A 239 -17.51 -11.69 26.79
CA ASP A 239 -17.79 -13.12 26.73
C ASP A 239 -17.99 -13.58 25.27
N PRO A 240 -16.92 -14.10 24.65
CA PRO A 240 -16.96 -14.59 23.27
C PRO A 240 -17.87 -15.80 23.05
N GLN A 241 -18.23 -16.57 24.10
CA GLN A 241 -19.12 -17.73 23.93
C GLN A 241 -20.54 -17.29 23.60
N ALA A 242 -20.97 -16.12 24.10
CA ALA A 242 -22.25 -15.52 23.76
C ALA A 242 -22.35 -15.13 22.27
N ALA A 243 -21.22 -14.81 21.63
CA ALA A 243 -21.15 -14.48 20.20
C ALA A 243 -21.46 -15.68 19.30
N ALA A 244 -20.91 -16.83 19.67
CA ALA A 244 -21.03 -18.07 18.90
C ALA A 244 -22.45 -18.64 18.92
N ALA A 245 -23.28 -18.25 19.91
CA ALA A 245 -24.67 -18.70 20.03
C ALA A 245 -25.58 -18.21 18.88
N GLY A 246 -25.16 -17.19 18.13
CA GLY A 246 -25.88 -16.66 16.97
C GLY A 246 -25.09 -16.75 15.66
N ALA A 247 -24.12 -17.67 15.59
CA ALA A 247 -23.31 -17.93 14.41
C ALA A 247 -24.07 -18.78 13.38
N VAL A 248 -23.89 -18.47 12.09
CA VAL A 248 -24.45 -19.29 10.99
C VAL A 248 -23.61 -20.53 10.73
N VAL A 249 -22.30 -20.47 11.06
CA VAL A 249 -21.35 -21.58 11.00
C VAL A 249 -20.52 -21.57 12.26
N HIS A 250 -20.35 -22.71 12.92
CA HIS A 250 -19.55 -22.85 14.14
C HIS A 250 -18.90 -24.23 14.22
N TYR A 251 -17.57 -24.23 14.20
CA TYR A 251 -16.75 -25.42 14.44
C TYR A 251 -16.09 -25.36 15.81
N ASP A 252 -16.34 -26.38 16.62
CA ASP A 252 -15.56 -26.66 17.81
C ASP A 252 -14.48 -27.69 17.49
N LEU A 253 -13.22 -27.26 17.48
CA LEU A 253 -12.09 -28.08 17.05
C LEU A 253 -11.50 -28.90 18.19
N ARG A 254 -12.07 -28.79 19.40
CA ARG A 254 -11.68 -29.57 20.59
C ARG A 254 -12.34 -30.94 20.63
N GLU A 255 -13.44 -31.13 19.89
CA GLU A 255 -14.30 -32.31 19.93
C GLU A 255 -14.45 -32.92 18.51
N PRO A 256 -13.81 -34.07 18.22
CA PRO A 256 -14.09 -34.80 16.99
C PRO A 256 -15.43 -35.55 17.08
N PRO A 257 -16.20 -35.70 15.98
CA PRO A 257 -15.93 -35.24 14.62
C PRO A 257 -16.10 -33.72 14.44
N ILE A 258 -15.27 -33.12 13.59
CA ILE A 258 -15.29 -31.66 13.34
C ILE A 258 -16.42 -31.34 12.34
N VAL A 259 -17.61 -31.11 12.87
CA VAL A 259 -18.82 -30.77 12.12
C VAL A 259 -19.30 -29.37 12.47
N ASP A 260 -19.99 -28.74 11.51
CA ASP A 260 -20.61 -27.43 11.73
C ASP A 260 -21.85 -27.58 12.62
N ARG A 261 -21.87 -26.88 13.76
CA ARG A 261 -23.03 -26.81 14.67
C ARG A 261 -24.15 -25.90 14.12
N GLY A 262 -23.85 -25.00 13.18
CA GLY A 262 -24.82 -24.09 12.54
C GLY A 262 -25.52 -24.67 11.31
N GLY A 263 -24.99 -25.75 10.73
CA GLY A 263 -25.58 -26.48 9.61
C GLY A 263 -25.50 -25.79 8.23
N GLN A 264 -24.78 -24.68 8.09
CA GLN A 264 -24.61 -23.96 6.81
C GLN A 264 -23.27 -24.24 6.12
N SER A 265 -22.42 -25.08 6.70
CA SER A 265 -21.13 -25.45 6.12
C SER A 265 -20.87 -26.95 6.21
N PRO A 266 -20.23 -27.55 5.18
CA PRO A 266 -19.81 -28.96 5.19
C PRO A 266 -18.76 -29.25 6.26
N ARG A 267 -18.68 -30.50 6.74
CA ARG A 267 -17.67 -30.94 7.71
C ARG A 267 -16.24 -30.62 7.27
N LEU A 268 -15.35 -30.44 8.26
CA LEU A 268 -13.92 -30.26 8.01
C LEU A 268 -13.20 -31.61 8.06
N LEU A 269 -12.34 -31.83 7.07
CA LEU A 269 -11.52 -33.03 6.94
C LEU A 269 -10.04 -32.68 7.14
N TRP A 270 -9.32 -33.58 7.81
CA TRP A 270 -7.87 -33.50 7.88
C TRP A 270 -7.27 -33.77 6.49
N ARG A 271 -6.34 -32.91 6.10
CA ARG A 271 -5.47 -33.08 4.94
C ARG A 271 -4.05 -33.33 5.44
N GLY A 272 -3.31 -34.16 4.70
CA GLY A 272 -1.95 -34.58 5.08
C GLY A 272 -1.95 -35.69 6.14
N THR A 273 -1.00 -35.64 7.08
CA THR A 273 -0.81 -36.68 8.09
C THR A 273 -1.90 -36.62 9.15
N ALA A 274 -2.63 -37.73 9.33
CA ALA A 274 -3.67 -37.83 10.36
C ALA A 274 -3.09 -37.55 11.76
N PRO A 275 -3.82 -36.86 12.64
CA PRO A 275 -3.37 -36.63 14.01
C PRO A 275 -3.18 -37.98 14.72
N HIS A 276 -2.06 -38.15 15.43
CA HIS A 276 -1.94 -39.23 16.42
C HIS A 276 -3.01 -39.01 17.50
N ALA A 277 -3.66 -40.10 17.93
CA ALA A 277 -4.87 -40.08 18.74
C ALA A 277 -4.82 -39.13 19.96
N ALA A 278 -5.98 -38.51 20.24
CA ALA A 278 -6.34 -37.71 21.42
C ALA A 278 -5.52 -36.43 21.69
N GLN A 279 -5.83 -35.37 20.93
CA GLN A 279 -5.69 -33.98 21.41
C GLN A 279 -7.04 -33.38 21.86
N ALA A 280 -7.98 -34.23 22.27
CA ALA A 280 -9.29 -33.81 22.77
C ALA A 280 -9.11 -32.76 23.88
N GLY A 281 -9.84 -31.63 23.77
CA GLY A 281 -9.78 -30.53 24.72
C GLY A 281 -8.65 -29.50 24.52
N ARG A 282 -7.68 -29.72 23.61
CA ARG A 282 -6.58 -28.76 23.32
C ARG A 282 -6.68 -28.06 21.95
N GLY A 283 -7.76 -28.31 21.21
CA GLY A 283 -7.97 -27.78 19.85
C GLY A 283 -7.21 -28.55 18.77
N ALA A 284 -7.47 -28.23 17.50
CA ALA A 284 -6.81 -28.83 16.35
C ALA A 284 -5.40 -28.27 16.18
N ALA A 285 -4.37 -29.10 16.38
CA ALA A 285 -2.98 -28.73 16.07
C ALA A 285 -2.70 -28.86 14.57
N VAL A 286 -2.40 -27.73 13.93
CA VAL A 286 -2.14 -27.60 12.49
C VAL A 286 -0.68 -27.23 12.23
N GLY A 287 -0.20 -27.48 11.02
CA GLY A 287 1.16 -27.19 10.61
C GLY A 287 1.47 -27.65 9.18
N PRO A 288 2.77 -27.69 8.78
CA PRO A 288 3.18 -27.99 7.42
C PRO A 288 2.70 -29.35 6.88
N GLN A 289 2.57 -30.35 7.75
CA GLN A 289 2.19 -31.70 7.37
C GLN A 289 0.70 -31.98 7.52
N ARG A 290 -0.06 -31.10 8.19
CA ARG A 290 -1.48 -31.34 8.45
C ARG A 290 -2.27 -30.06 8.64
N TRP A 291 -3.43 -30.00 7.99
CA TRP A 291 -4.35 -28.87 8.06
C TRP A 291 -5.78 -29.36 7.89
N LEU A 292 -6.76 -28.49 8.12
CA LEU A 292 -8.17 -28.80 7.93
C LEU A 292 -8.70 -28.11 6.69
N GLN A 293 -9.58 -28.79 5.96
CA GLN A 293 -10.26 -28.24 4.80
C GLN A 293 -11.71 -28.74 4.75
N SER A 294 -12.63 -27.88 4.35
CA SER A 294 -14.02 -28.28 4.10
C SER A 294 -14.11 -29.36 3.00
N GLU A 295 -15.02 -30.32 3.17
CA GLU A 295 -15.22 -31.41 2.21
C GLU A 295 -15.64 -30.88 0.83
N THR A 296 -16.52 -29.88 0.82
CA THR A 296 -17.01 -29.17 -0.36
C THR A 296 -16.83 -27.65 -0.19
N PRO A 297 -17.02 -26.85 -1.26
CA PRO A 297 -17.05 -25.39 -1.12
C PRO A 297 -18.10 -24.90 -0.12
N VAL A 298 -17.79 -23.81 0.59
CA VAL A 298 -18.67 -23.20 1.60
C VAL A 298 -19.65 -22.18 0.99
N GLY A 299 -20.30 -22.58 -0.10
CA GLY A 299 -21.20 -21.74 -0.89
C GLY A 299 -22.30 -21.04 -0.08
N PRO A 300 -23.08 -21.75 0.75
CA PRO A 300 -24.15 -21.12 1.54
C PRO A 300 -23.67 -20.00 2.46
N LEU A 301 -22.52 -20.17 3.12
CA LEU A 301 -21.89 -19.13 3.94
C LEU A 301 -21.51 -17.91 3.09
N VAL A 302 -20.91 -18.13 1.91
CA VAL A 302 -20.50 -17.04 1.01
C VAL A 302 -21.71 -16.30 0.47
N ASP A 303 -22.77 -17.01 0.10
CA ASP A 303 -23.99 -16.40 -0.42
C ASP A 303 -24.73 -15.59 0.66
N GLY A 304 -24.74 -16.04 1.92
CA GLY A 304 -25.22 -15.25 3.06
C GLY A 304 -24.46 -13.93 3.20
N ILE A 305 -23.13 -13.97 3.16
CA ILE A 305 -22.26 -12.77 3.24
C ILE A 305 -22.47 -11.83 2.04
N ARG A 306 -22.65 -12.38 0.83
CA ARG A 306 -22.96 -11.58 -0.37
C ARG A 306 -24.31 -10.88 -0.23
N ALA A 307 -25.32 -11.59 0.26
CA ALA A 307 -26.68 -11.08 0.41
C ALA A 307 -26.76 -9.98 1.47
N SER A 308 -26.09 -10.17 2.61
CA SER A 308 -26.07 -9.18 3.71
C SER A 308 -25.08 -8.04 3.48
N GLY A 309 -24.05 -8.27 2.65
CA GLY A 309 -22.91 -7.38 2.50
C GLY A 309 -22.03 -7.29 3.74
N LYS A 310 -22.17 -8.21 4.71
CA LYS A 310 -21.59 -8.13 6.06
C LYS A 310 -21.08 -9.48 6.52
N PHE A 311 -20.05 -9.47 7.36
CA PHE A 311 -19.58 -10.67 8.04
C PHE A 311 -19.00 -10.37 9.43
N THR A 312 -19.01 -11.39 10.26
CA THR A 312 -18.18 -11.48 11.47
C THR A 312 -17.56 -12.87 11.51
N VAL A 313 -16.27 -12.96 11.84
CA VAL A 313 -15.57 -14.21 12.11
C VAL A 313 -14.90 -14.11 13.47
N GLY A 314 -15.06 -15.14 14.29
CA GLY A 314 -14.31 -15.28 15.53
C GLY A 314 -13.55 -16.59 15.56
N LEU A 315 -12.37 -16.58 16.17
CA LEU A 315 -11.55 -17.77 16.36
C LEU A 315 -10.76 -17.70 17.66
N ALA A 316 -10.59 -18.87 18.30
CA ALA A 316 -9.63 -19.06 19.38
C ALA A 316 -8.42 -19.79 18.83
N LEU A 317 -7.22 -19.21 19.01
CA LEU A 317 -6.00 -19.75 18.43
C LEU A 317 -4.80 -19.57 19.36
N ARG A 318 -3.77 -20.40 19.16
CA ARG A 318 -2.47 -20.27 19.79
C ARG A 318 -1.37 -20.54 18.76
N PRO A 319 -0.46 -19.60 18.47
CA PRO A 319 0.64 -19.87 17.55
C PRO A 319 1.66 -20.80 18.19
N ALA A 320 2.31 -21.65 17.39
CA ALA A 320 3.42 -22.48 17.87
C ALA A 320 4.71 -21.67 18.05
N SER A 321 4.85 -20.58 17.29
CA SER A 321 5.99 -19.66 17.33
C SER A 321 5.51 -18.22 17.15
N THR A 322 6.14 -17.29 17.86
CA THR A 322 5.95 -15.84 17.65
C THR A 322 6.52 -15.39 16.31
N MET A 323 7.47 -16.15 15.75
CA MET A 323 8.10 -15.88 14.46
C MET A 323 7.69 -16.95 13.45
N GLN A 324 6.83 -16.57 12.50
CA GLN A 324 6.47 -17.38 11.34
C GLN A 324 6.61 -16.56 10.06
N SER A 325 7.14 -17.19 9.00
CA SER A 325 7.32 -16.55 7.70
C SER A 325 5.98 -16.40 6.99
N GLY A 326 5.62 -15.15 6.74
CA GLY A 326 4.25 -14.80 6.41
C GLY A 326 3.93 -14.51 4.95
N PRO A 327 2.62 -14.37 4.65
CA PRO A 327 1.52 -14.61 5.57
C PRO A 327 1.22 -16.12 5.67
N ALA A 328 1.52 -16.71 6.82
CA ALA A 328 1.24 -18.10 7.16
C ALA A 328 -0.25 -18.21 7.49
N ARG A 329 -1.00 -19.13 6.87
CA ARG A 329 -2.46 -19.09 6.91
C ARG A 329 -3.06 -19.74 8.13
N ILE A 330 -3.69 -18.93 8.98
CA ILE A 330 -4.44 -19.39 10.13
C ILE A 330 -5.80 -19.90 9.67
N ALA A 331 -6.54 -19.07 8.92
CA ALA A 331 -7.84 -19.40 8.37
C ALA A 331 -8.05 -18.68 7.04
N THR A 332 -8.50 -19.41 6.01
CA THR A 332 -8.77 -18.86 4.68
C THR A 332 -10.08 -19.38 4.12
N ILE A 333 -10.80 -18.52 3.42
CA ILE A 333 -11.87 -18.91 2.49
C ILE A 333 -11.32 -18.67 1.08
N CYS A 334 -10.92 -19.72 0.38
CA CYS A 334 -10.28 -19.59 -0.92
C CYS A 334 -10.60 -20.75 -1.87
N ARG A 335 -10.61 -20.46 -3.16
CA ARG A 335 -10.59 -21.48 -4.22
C ARG A 335 -9.15 -21.93 -4.49
N ASP A 336 -8.24 -20.97 -4.64
CA ASP A 336 -6.80 -21.16 -4.89
C ASP A 336 -5.94 -20.05 -4.24
N LEU A 337 -4.62 -20.08 -4.51
CA LEU A 337 -3.61 -19.15 -3.97
C LEU A 337 -3.85 -17.66 -4.27
N THR A 338 -4.58 -17.35 -5.35
CA THR A 338 -4.77 -15.99 -5.85
C THR A 338 -6.18 -15.47 -5.60
N ASP A 339 -7.13 -16.37 -5.39
CA ASP A 339 -8.55 -16.09 -5.30
C ASP A 339 -9.15 -16.39 -3.92
N ALA A 340 -8.51 -15.86 -2.88
CA ALA A 340 -9.05 -15.86 -1.51
C ALA A 340 -10.12 -14.76 -1.31
N ASN A 341 -11.26 -15.14 -0.74
CA ASN A 341 -12.27 -14.22 -0.22
C ASN A 341 -11.84 -13.60 1.11
N LEU A 342 -11.30 -14.43 1.99
CA LEU A 342 -10.86 -14.06 3.32
C LEU A 342 -9.54 -14.76 3.65
N THR A 343 -8.65 -14.05 4.30
CA THR A 343 -7.43 -14.62 4.87
C THR A 343 -7.10 -13.97 6.19
N LEU A 344 -6.95 -14.79 7.22
CA LEU A 344 -6.28 -14.46 8.47
C LEU A 344 -4.97 -15.22 8.49
N GLY A 345 -3.85 -14.50 8.62
CA GLY A 345 -2.53 -15.10 8.65
C GLY A 345 -1.58 -14.43 9.63
N GLN A 346 -0.42 -15.04 9.84
CA GLN A 346 0.65 -14.51 10.69
C GLN A 346 1.88 -14.17 9.85
N GLU A 347 2.49 -13.01 10.13
CA GLU A 347 3.82 -12.64 9.62
C GLU A 347 4.63 -12.01 10.77
N GLY A 348 5.62 -12.75 11.27
CA GLY A 348 6.28 -12.41 12.53
C GLY A 348 5.25 -12.25 13.66
N THR A 349 5.29 -11.12 14.37
CA THR A 349 4.34 -10.81 15.45
C THR A 349 3.00 -10.24 14.96
N CYS A 350 2.85 -10.01 13.65
CA CYS A 350 1.68 -9.36 13.09
C CYS A 350 0.59 -10.36 12.68
N LEU A 351 -0.65 -9.99 12.92
CA LEU A 351 -1.80 -10.57 12.23
C LEU A 351 -1.97 -9.87 10.88
N VAL A 352 -2.17 -10.66 9.84
CA VAL A 352 -2.30 -10.24 8.47
C VAL A 352 -3.70 -10.59 7.96
N LEU A 353 -4.44 -9.60 7.51
CA LEU A 353 -5.82 -9.71 7.06
C LEU A 353 -5.91 -9.44 5.56
N ARG A 354 -6.59 -10.32 4.82
CA ARG A 354 -7.01 -10.03 3.44
C ARG A 354 -8.49 -10.26 3.35
N VAL A 355 -9.21 -9.27 2.84
CA VAL A 355 -10.65 -9.33 2.63
C VAL A 355 -10.90 -8.88 1.22
N ARG A 356 -11.42 -9.78 0.37
CA ARG A 356 -11.82 -9.47 -0.99
C ARG A 356 -13.00 -8.51 -0.97
N SER A 357 -12.93 -7.47 -1.79
CA SER A 357 -14.04 -6.56 -2.08
C SER A 357 -13.87 -5.98 -3.47
N THR A 358 -14.85 -5.21 -3.94
CA THR A 358 -14.74 -4.44 -5.19
C THR A 358 -13.60 -3.41 -5.18
N LEU A 359 -13.14 -3.01 -4.00
CA LEU A 359 -11.98 -2.15 -3.82
C LEU A 359 -10.67 -2.93 -3.77
N THR A 360 -10.60 -3.98 -2.95
CA THR A 360 -9.34 -4.68 -2.67
C THR A 360 -8.93 -5.69 -3.73
N GLY A 361 -9.84 -5.98 -4.66
CA GLY A 361 -9.60 -6.85 -5.80
C GLY A 361 -9.46 -8.32 -5.42
N ARG A 362 -9.01 -9.13 -6.38
CA ARG A 362 -8.79 -10.57 -6.20
C ARG A 362 -7.77 -10.84 -5.08
N GLY A 363 -8.07 -11.82 -4.24
CA GLY A 363 -7.22 -12.21 -3.10
C GLY A 363 -7.14 -11.18 -1.97
N GLY A 364 -7.87 -10.06 -2.03
CA GLY A 364 -7.83 -9.02 -1.00
C GLY A 364 -6.46 -8.38 -0.83
N LEU A 365 -5.69 -8.23 -1.92
CA LEU A 365 -4.30 -7.76 -1.90
C LEU A 365 -4.16 -6.23 -1.93
N ARG A 366 -5.27 -5.49 -2.15
CA ARG A 366 -5.24 -4.04 -2.33
C ARG A 366 -6.19 -3.27 -1.39
N PRO A 367 -5.96 -3.23 -0.04
CA PRO A 367 -4.75 -3.66 0.66
C PRO A 367 -4.82 -4.95 1.42
N GLU A 368 -3.62 -5.45 1.69
CA GLU A 368 -3.39 -6.29 2.85
C GLU A 368 -3.36 -5.49 4.17
N VAL A 369 -4.14 -6.01 5.12
CA VAL A 369 -4.38 -5.71 6.53
C VAL A 369 -3.28 -6.02 7.56
N PHE A 370 -2.36 -5.15 7.98
CA PHE A 370 -1.41 -5.50 9.06
C PHE A 370 -1.87 -5.01 10.44
N VAL A 371 -1.90 -5.92 11.42
CA VAL A 371 -2.17 -5.63 12.83
C VAL A 371 -0.96 -6.05 13.66
N PRO A 372 -0.14 -5.09 14.14
CA PRO A 372 1.08 -5.40 14.86
C PRO A 372 0.81 -5.86 16.29
N GLY A 373 1.73 -6.65 16.83
CA GLY A 373 1.73 -7.04 18.24
C GLY A 373 0.62 -8.02 18.63
N VAL A 374 0.06 -8.76 17.65
CA VAL A 374 -0.97 -9.77 17.93
C VAL A 374 -0.34 -11.09 18.36
N PHE A 375 0.89 -11.40 17.95
CA PHE A 375 1.57 -12.67 18.26
C PHE A 375 2.92 -12.44 18.95
N GLU A 376 2.94 -11.59 19.98
CA GLU A 376 4.13 -11.33 20.81
C GLU A 376 4.49 -12.50 21.74
N ASP A 377 3.54 -13.41 21.97
CA ASP A 377 3.74 -14.65 22.70
C ASP A 377 2.94 -15.82 22.09
N CYS A 378 3.21 -17.03 22.59
CA CYS A 378 2.52 -18.27 22.19
C CYS A 378 1.35 -18.64 23.11
N ARG A 379 0.62 -17.65 23.65
CA ARG A 379 -0.58 -17.91 24.46
C ARG A 379 -1.83 -18.05 23.59
N TRP A 380 -2.85 -18.69 24.19
CA TRP A 380 -4.18 -18.69 23.61
C TRP A 380 -4.72 -17.28 23.58
N ARG A 381 -5.24 -16.89 22.41
CA ARG A 381 -5.92 -15.62 22.22
C ARG A 381 -7.15 -15.84 21.38
N ARG A 382 -8.16 -15.01 21.62
CA ARG A 382 -9.32 -14.91 20.74
C ARG A 382 -9.17 -13.71 19.85
N VAL A 383 -9.60 -13.88 18.62
CA VAL A 383 -9.60 -12.86 17.59
C VAL A 383 -11.01 -12.79 17.03
N VAL A 384 -11.60 -11.59 16.98
CA VAL A 384 -12.91 -11.35 16.39
C VAL A 384 -12.76 -10.25 15.34
N LEU A 385 -13.09 -10.57 14.10
CA LEU A 385 -13.02 -9.67 12.96
C LEU A 385 -14.43 -9.49 12.39
N ALA A 386 -14.90 -8.25 12.31
CA ALA A 386 -16.16 -7.90 11.65
C ALA A 386 -15.93 -6.91 10.51
N GLY A 387 -16.75 -6.99 9.46
CA GLY A 387 -16.65 -6.09 8.33
C GLY A 387 -17.87 -6.04 7.42
N ASP A 388 -17.92 -4.99 6.60
CA ASP A 388 -18.97 -4.72 5.62
C ASP A 388 -18.41 -4.31 4.24
N GLY A 389 -17.13 -4.60 4.00
CA GLY A 389 -16.38 -4.16 2.82
C GLY A 389 -15.81 -2.74 2.93
N SER A 390 -16.51 -1.82 3.59
CA SER A 390 -16.08 -0.43 3.79
C SER A 390 -15.34 -0.20 5.10
N ARG A 391 -15.57 -1.05 6.11
CA ARG A 391 -14.92 -0.99 7.42
C ARG A 391 -14.54 -2.39 7.87
N LEU A 392 -13.40 -2.50 8.53
CA LEU A 392 -13.03 -3.66 9.34
C LEU A 392 -12.85 -3.22 10.80
N ARG A 393 -13.37 -4.03 11.72
CA ARG A 393 -13.12 -3.93 13.15
C ARG A 393 -12.53 -5.25 13.62
N LEU A 394 -11.50 -5.17 14.45
CA LEU A 394 -10.80 -6.33 14.99
C LEU A 394 -10.67 -6.17 16.50
N TRP A 395 -10.97 -7.22 17.25
CA TRP A 395 -10.65 -7.30 18.66
C TRP A 395 -9.78 -8.53 18.95
N VAL A 396 -8.84 -8.38 19.89
CA VAL A 396 -7.95 -9.45 20.38
C VAL A 396 -7.95 -9.48 21.91
N SER A 397 -8.19 -10.64 22.50
CA SER A 397 -8.51 -10.80 23.92
C SER A 397 -7.43 -10.48 24.94
N ASP A 398 -6.14 -10.63 24.60
CA ASP A 398 -5.02 -10.38 25.52
C ASP A 398 -3.98 -9.50 24.81
N PRO A 399 -3.83 -8.21 25.18
CA PRO A 399 -4.38 -7.52 26.37
C PRO A 399 -5.74 -6.82 26.16
N GLY A 400 -6.64 -7.35 25.32
CA GLY A 400 -7.96 -6.75 25.09
C GLY A 400 -7.89 -5.49 24.21
N ARG A 401 -7.30 -5.61 23.02
CA ARG A 401 -7.10 -4.48 22.10
C ARG A 401 -8.10 -4.52 20.96
N GLU A 402 -8.53 -3.33 20.56
CA GLU A 402 -9.39 -3.13 19.40
C GLU A 402 -8.67 -2.29 18.34
N TRP A 403 -8.89 -2.66 17.08
CA TRP A 403 -8.45 -1.91 15.90
C TRP A 403 -9.62 -1.70 14.96
N SER A 404 -9.56 -0.61 14.21
CA SER A 404 -10.49 -0.34 13.13
C SER A 404 -9.75 0.26 11.94
N ILE A 405 -10.29 0.01 10.75
CA ILE A 405 -9.87 0.68 9.53
C ILE A 405 -11.07 0.92 8.64
N HIS A 406 -11.18 2.15 8.12
CA HIS A 406 -12.13 2.50 7.08
C HIS A 406 -11.47 2.58 5.70
N PHE A 407 -12.12 1.99 4.70
CA PHE A 407 -11.75 2.01 3.30
C PHE A 407 -12.65 2.97 2.53
N PRO A 408 -12.23 4.24 2.36
CA PRO A 408 -13.02 5.22 1.62
C PRO A 408 -13.02 4.87 0.12
N GLY A 409 -14.09 5.22 -0.60
CA GLY A 409 -14.19 4.93 -2.04
C GLY A 409 -13.05 5.56 -2.85
N GLU A 410 -12.57 6.73 -2.44
CA GLU A 410 -11.43 7.46 -3.03
C GLU A 410 -10.14 6.64 -3.07
N MET A 411 -10.01 5.65 -2.18
CA MET A 411 -8.91 4.70 -2.17
C MET A 411 -8.84 3.88 -3.47
N GLY A 412 -9.99 3.67 -4.13
CA GLY A 412 -10.10 2.98 -5.41
C GLY A 412 -9.42 3.72 -6.54
N LEU A 413 -9.39 5.06 -6.49
CA LEU A 413 -8.71 5.88 -7.49
C LEU A 413 -7.20 5.79 -7.31
N LEU A 414 -6.75 5.96 -6.07
CA LEU A 414 -5.33 5.96 -5.74
C LEU A 414 -4.68 4.60 -5.97
N SER A 415 -5.36 3.50 -5.64
CA SER A 415 -4.87 2.14 -5.87
C SER A 415 -4.75 1.78 -7.37
N ARG A 416 -5.42 2.52 -8.26
CA ARG A 416 -5.31 2.35 -9.72
C ARG A 416 -4.31 3.31 -10.37
N LEU A 417 -4.19 4.53 -9.84
CA LEU A 417 -3.29 5.57 -10.38
C LEU A 417 -1.85 5.43 -9.89
N LEU A 418 -1.64 4.98 -8.65
CA LEU A 418 -0.31 4.73 -8.12
C LEU A 418 0.11 3.30 -8.50
N PRO A 419 1.30 3.10 -9.10
CA PRO A 419 1.81 1.78 -9.48
C PRO A 419 2.26 0.99 -8.24
N VAL A 420 1.32 0.65 -7.37
CA VAL A 420 1.54 -0.17 -6.18
C VAL A 420 0.93 -1.55 -6.42
N GLY A 421 1.73 -2.46 -7.00
CA GLY A 421 1.29 -3.82 -7.35
C GLY A 421 0.72 -4.57 -6.13
N HIS A 422 1.51 -4.65 -5.07
CA HIS A 422 1.09 -5.08 -3.74
C HIS A 422 1.17 -3.89 -2.79
N TRP A 423 0.09 -3.57 -2.09
CA TRP A 423 0.14 -2.55 -1.04
C TRP A 423 -0.39 -3.13 0.26
N ALA A 424 0.24 -2.69 1.34
CA ALA A 424 -0.09 -3.10 2.69
C ALA A 424 -0.34 -1.86 3.53
N VAL A 425 -1.28 -1.98 4.45
CA VAL A 425 -1.59 -0.92 5.40
C VAL A 425 -1.70 -1.50 6.79
N ARG A 426 -1.14 -0.82 7.77
CA ARG A 426 -1.49 -0.96 9.19
C ARG A 426 -2.98 -0.65 9.39
N MET A 427 -3.65 -1.49 10.18
CA MET A 427 -5.04 -1.30 10.60
C MET A 427 -5.19 -0.04 11.44
N SER A 428 -5.49 1.06 10.74
CA SER A 428 -5.63 2.39 11.29
C SER A 428 -6.34 3.28 10.28
N ASP A 429 -7.06 4.29 10.77
CA ASP A 429 -7.72 5.28 9.92
C ASP A 429 -6.77 6.30 9.26
N TRP A 430 -5.47 6.21 9.52
CA TRP A 430 -4.46 7.08 8.90
C TRP A 430 -4.53 7.02 7.37
N ASN A 431 -4.51 5.82 6.80
CA ASN A 431 -4.46 5.66 5.34
C ASN A 431 -5.75 6.15 4.67
N GLY A 432 -6.91 5.90 5.29
CA GLY A 432 -8.18 6.43 4.79
C GLY A 432 -8.22 7.97 4.80
N ARG A 433 -7.66 8.61 5.84
CA ARG A 433 -7.53 10.08 5.89
C ARG A 433 -6.53 10.60 4.85
N LEU A 434 -5.37 9.96 4.73
CA LEU A 434 -4.34 10.32 3.75
C LEU A 434 -4.88 10.19 2.32
N CYS A 435 -5.58 9.09 2.00
CA CYS A 435 -6.18 8.88 0.69
C CYS A 435 -7.20 9.98 0.34
N ARG A 436 -8.07 10.35 1.29
CA ARG A 436 -9.00 11.48 1.09
C ARG A 436 -8.27 12.79 0.88
N TRP A 437 -7.22 13.06 1.64
CA TRP A 437 -6.43 14.28 1.47
C TRP A 437 -5.76 14.33 0.09
N VAL A 438 -5.12 13.25 -0.36
CA VAL A 438 -4.50 13.17 -1.70
C VAL A 438 -5.55 13.35 -2.80
N TYR A 439 -6.73 12.74 -2.65
CA TYR A 439 -7.84 12.92 -3.57
C TYR A 439 -8.26 14.40 -3.66
N GLN A 440 -8.41 15.09 -2.53
CA GLN A 440 -8.78 16.51 -2.50
C GLN A 440 -7.69 17.41 -3.11
N VAL A 441 -6.42 17.11 -2.85
CA VAL A 441 -5.29 17.83 -3.48
C VAL A 441 -5.26 17.60 -4.98
N ALA A 442 -5.51 16.38 -5.45
CA ALA A 442 -5.60 16.09 -6.88
C ALA A 442 -6.77 16.85 -7.51
N LEU A 443 -7.94 16.88 -6.87
CA LEU A 443 -9.11 17.57 -7.39
C LEU A 443 -8.92 19.10 -7.44
N TRP A 444 -8.51 19.71 -6.32
CA TRP A 444 -8.51 21.17 -6.17
C TRP A 444 -7.16 21.85 -6.42
N GLY A 445 -6.05 21.12 -6.35
CA GLY A 445 -4.71 21.65 -6.58
C GLY A 445 -4.56 22.31 -7.96
N PRO A 446 -4.94 21.64 -9.06
CA PRO A 446 -4.90 22.23 -10.40
C PRO A 446 -5.79 23.47 -10.54
N VAL A 447 -6.95 23.49 -9.88
CA VAL A 447 -7.87 24.65 -9.86
C VAL A 447 -7.16 25.85 -9.23
N GLY A 448 -6.60 25.68 -8.03
CA GLY A 448 -5.86 26.72 -7.34
C GLY A 448 -4.66 27.24 -8.14
N LEU A 449 -3.92 26.34 -8.79
CA LEU A 449 -2.77 26.69 -9.64
C LEU A 449 -3.19 27.55 -10.84
N VAL A 450 -4.24 27.16 -11.56
CA VAL A 450 -4.75 27.91 -12.72
C VAL A 450 -5.23 29.31 -12.29
N LEU A 451 -5.98 29.41 -11.19
CA LEU A 451 -6.43 30.69 -10.65
C LEU A 451 -5.26 31.60 -10.27
N LEU A 452 -4.23 31.04 -9.62
CA LEU A 452 -3.01 31.79 -9.25
C LEU A 452 -2.26 32.32 -10.48
N LEU A 453 -2.14 31.52 -11.54
CA LEU A 453 -1.48 31.92 -12.80
C LEU A 453 -2.24 33.07 -13.48
N ILE A 454 -3.57 32.99 -13.53
CA ILE A 454 -4.42 34.04 -14.07
C ILE A 454 -4.29 35.33 -13.24
N TRP A 455 -4.34 35.22 -11.91
CA TRP A 455 -4.20 36.37 -11.00
C TRP A 455 -2.85 37.07 -11.16
N ARG A 456 -1.74 36.31 -11.17
CA ARG A 456 -0.39 36.86 -11.38
C ARG A 456 -0.27 37.60 -12.70
N ARG A 457 -0.86 37.05 -13.77
CA ARG A 457 -0.84 37.68 -15.09
C ARG A 457 -1.59 39.01 -15.09
N ARG A 458 -2.79 39.08 -14.49
CA ARG A 458 -3.56 40.32 -14.37
C ARG A 458 -2.81 41.39 -13.58
N ARG A 459 -2.21 41.01 -12.44
CA ARG A 459 -1.43 41.95 -11.61
C ARG A 459 -0.22 42.51 -12.35
N TRP A 460 0.46 41.68 -13.13
CA TRP A 460 1.60 42.11 -13.94
C TRP A 460 1.18 43.03 -15.11
N GLN A 461 0.01 42.82 -15.71
CA GLN A 461 -0.54 43.73 -16.70
C GLN A 461 -0.94 45.07 -16.08
N ALA A 462 -1.57 45.07 -14.91
CA ALA A 462 -1.98 46.28 -14.20
C ALA A 462 -0.80 47.17 -13.77
N GLY A 463 0.31 46.57 -13.32
CA GLY A 463 1.53 47.30 -12.95
C GLY A 463 2.39 47.77 -14.13
N ARG A 464 2.00 47.48 -15.38
CA ARG A 464 2.61 48.05 -16.59
C ARG A 464 1.78 49.20 -17.19
N SER A 465 0.51 49.30 -16.80
CA SER A 465 -0.41 50.37 -17.20
C SER A 465 -0.44 51.54 -16.21
N SER A 466 0.30 51.43 -15.11
CA SER A 466 0.64 52.49 -14.15
C SER A 466 2.10 52.87 -14.32
#